data_AF-A0A2I3C7E8-F1
#
_entry.id   AF-A0A2I3C7E8-F1
#
_cell.length_a   1.000
_cell.length_b   1.000
_cell.length_c   1.000
_cell.angle_alpha   90.00
_cell.angle_beta   90.00
_cell.angle_gamma   90.00
#
_symmetry.space_group_name_H-M   'P 1'
#
loop_
_entity.id
_entity.type
_entity.pdbx_description
1 polymer ?
#
loop_
_entity_poly.entity_id
_entity_poly.type
_entity_poly.pdbx_seq_one_letter_code
_entity_poly.pdbx_strand_id
1 'polypeptide(L)'
;MNNQKDKLVQQEQHVESVYHLDSTPEAIDSTSWMTSYSELFYNDTDGYWEPPISRQGLAETSRANAYHGSLLKARANYVAARFISGGGSRRRQIQSFCNNYFTFGDAAFLKIRDHFKRVVRLFPLPTMYLRRRKNGDFVLLERDNKQRVYKENDIIFLPQEDLQQQVYGLPDYLGSLQSSLLNRDATLFRRRYYKNGAHMGFIFYATDPNLSDDDEQMLKEKIASSKGVGNFRSMFVNIPGGAEKGIQLIPVGDIATKDEFERIKNITAQDILVGHRFPIGKAGIIPQGTTNLGDPVKIGSEYAKDEIIPVCELIMDEVNNDPEIRNIKNLHLKFDTTFGECS
;
A
#
# COMPACT_ATOMS: atom_id res chain seq x y z
N MET A 1 -62.45 30.43 -44.46
CA MET A 1 -62.04 29.88 -43.15
C MET A 1 -60.65 29.28 -43.32
N ASN A 2 -59.64 29.99 -42.78
CA ASN A 2 -58.26 29.63 -42.38
C ASN A 2 -57.56 28.48 -43.14
N ASN A 3 -56.52 28.69 -43.96
CA ASN A 3 -55.18 29.23 -43.68
C ASN A 3 -54.53 28.65 -42.41
N GLN A 4 -53.75 27.57 -42.55
CA GLN A 4 -52.32 27.53 -42.18
C GLN A 4 -51.70 26.18 -42.56
N LYS A 5 -50.62 26.27 -43.36
CA LYS A 5 -49.67 25.19 -43.61
C LYS A 5 -48.88 24.96 -42.32
N ASP A 6 -48.93 23.74 -41.80
CA ASP A 6 -47.99 23.30 -40.76
C ASP A 6 -46.58 23.29 -41.36
N LYS A 7 -45.83 24.35 -41.07
CA LYS A 7 -44.38 24.38 -41.23
C LYS A 7 -43.81 23.46 -40.16
N LEU A 8 -43.24 22.34 -40.59
CA LEU A 8 -42.24 21.60 -39.82
C LEU A 8 -41.12 22.58 -39.46
N VAL A 9 -41.15 23.10 -38.24
CA VAL A 9 -39.98 23.71 -37.62
C VAL A 9 -39.06 22.53 -37.32
N GLN A 10 -38.03 22.33 -38.15
CA GLN A 10 -36.84 21.62 -37.73
C GLN A 10 -36.35 22.33 -36.47
N GLN A 11 -36.56 21.72 -35.31
CA GLN A 11 -35.80 22.08 -34.12
C GLN A 11 -34.35 21.80 -34.49
N GLU A 12 -33.57 22.87 -34.65
CA GLU A 12 -32.11 22.79 -34.63
C GLU A 12 -31.74 22.03 -33.35
N GLN A 13 -31.29 20.79 -33.54
CA GLN A 13 -30.62 20.05 -32.48
C GLN A 13 -29.34 20.81 -32.20
N HIS A 14 -29.39 21.68 -31.20
CA HIS A 14 -28.20 22.19 -30.54
C HIS A 14 -27.34 20.97 -30.20
N VAL A 15 -26.19 20.85 -30.86
CA VAL A 15 -25.21 19.81 -30.60
C VAL A 15 -24.76 20.00 -29.15
N GLU A 16 -25.33 19.19 -28.27
CA GLU A 16 -24.91 19.09 -26.88
C GLU A 16 -23.40 18.80 -26.90
N SER A 17 -22.64 19.70 -26.31
CA SER A 17 -21.21 19.49 -26.13
C SER A 17 -21.03 18.17 -25.35
N VAL A 18 -20.07 17.34 -25.76
CA VAL A 18 -19.83 15.99 -25.23
C VAL A 18 -19.19 16.05 -23.83
N TYR A 19 -19.73 16.88 -22.93
CA TYR A 19 -19.27 17.06 -21.56
C TYR A 19 -20.41 16.76 -20.60
N HIS A 20 -20.41 15.53 -20.12
CA HIS A 20 -20.98 15.27 -18.80
C HIS A 20 -19.89 15.60 -17.78
N LEU A 21 -20.02 16.75 -17.11
CA LEU A 21 -19.43 16.92 -15.79
C LEU A 21 -20.16 15.93 -14.90
N ASP A 22 -19.55 14.77 -14.64
CA ASP A 22 -20.08 13.84 -13.64
C ASP A 22 -20.16 14.61 -12.33
N SER A 23 -21.39 14.96 -11.92
CA SER A 23 -21.65 15.75 -10.71
C SER A 23 -21.40 14.95 -9.43
N THR A 24 -21.06 13.66 -9.58
CA THR A 24 -20.66 12.80 -8.47
C THR A 24 -19.23 13.17 -8.05
N PRO A 25 -19.00 13.54 -6.79
CA PRO A 25 -17.65 13.76 -6.28
C PRO A 25 -16.83 12.48 -6.51
N GLU A 26 -15.73 12.59 -7.25
CA GLU A 26 -14.81 11.47 -7.41
C GLU A 26 -14.06 11.26 -6.10
N ALA A 27 -14.12 10.05 -5.54
CA ALA A 27 -13.39 9.75 -4.32
C ALA A 27 -11.89 9.87 -4.58
N ILE A 28 -11.20 10.72 -3.81
CA ILE A 28 -9.74 10.95 -3.91
C ILE A 28 -8.97 9.62 -3.79
N ASP A 29 -9.46 8.70 -2.96
CA ASP A 29 -8.97 7.33 -2.85
C ASP A 29 -10.15 6.35 -2.78
N SER A 30 -10.51 5.76 -3.93
CA SER A 30 -11.55 4.72 -4.01
C SER A 30 -11.19 3.43 -3.27
N THR A 31 -9.91 3.25 -2.91
CA THR A 31 -9.40 2.15 -2.10
C THR A 31 -9.17 2.53 -0.63
N SER A 32 -9.64 3.71 -0.21
CA SER A 32 -9.45 4.23 1.14
C SER A 32 -9.94 3.25 2.22
N TRP A 33 -11.00 2.49 1.96
CA TRP A 33 -11.51 1.46 2.88
C TRP A 33 -10.48 0.36 3.23
N MET A 34 -9.46 0.15 2.39
CA MET A 34 -8.38 -0.81 2.63
C MET A 34 -7.29 -0.29 3.58
N THR A 35 -7.21 1.03 3.75
CA THR A 35 -6.15 1.71 4.51
C THR A 35 -6.68 2.60 5.64
N SER A 36 -7.99 2.83 5.67
CA SER A 36 -8.67 3.60 6.71
C SER A 36 -8.79 2.78 7.98
N TYR A 37 -8.49 3.45 9.10
CA TYR A 37 -8.75 2.89 10.41
C TYR A 37 -10.26 2.78 10.65
N SER A 38 -10.70 1.61 11.07
CA SER A 38 -12.07 1.30 11.47
C SER A 38 -12.14 1.16 12.98
N GLU A 39 -13.21 1.68 13.58
CA GLU A 39 -13.47 1.48 15.00
C GLU A 39 -13.56 -0.01 15.36
N LEU A 40 -13.30 -0.32 16.63
CA LEU A 40 -13.32 -1.69 17.11
C LEU A 40 -14.70 -2.33 16.90
N PHE A 41 -14.78 -3.25 15.94
CA PHE A 41 -16.02 -3.90 15.54
C PHE A 41 -15.93 -5.41 15.73
N TYR A 42 -16.97 -5.99 16.35
CA TYR A 42 -17.09 -7.44 16.45
C TYR A 42 -18.04 -7.98 15.40
N ASN A 43 -17.56 -8.90 14.58
CA ASN A 43 -18.39 -9.62 13.63
C ASN A 43 -19.08 -10.78 14.34
N ASP A 44 -20.34 -10.58 14.75
CA ASP A 44 -21.14 -11.61 15.42
C ASP A 44 -21.49 -12.81 14.52
N THR A 45 -21.47 -12.63 13.19
CA THR A 45 -21.76 -13.70 12.23
C THR A 45 -20.61 -14.69 12.16
N ASP A 46 -19.38 -14.19 12.00
CA ASP A 46 -18.19 -15.02 11.86
C ASP A 46 -17.47 -15.30 13.20
N GLY A 47 -17.85 -14.60 14.27
CA GLY A 47 -17.45 -14.87 15.64
C GLY A 47 -16.05 -14.37 16.02
N TYR A 48 -15.62 -13.22 15.50
CA TYR A 48 -14.32 -12.62 15.83
C TYR A 48 -14.34 -11.08 15.70
N TRP A 49 -13.34 -10.42 16.30
CA TRP A 49 -13.08 -8.99 16.12
C TRP A 49 -12.50 -8.73 14.73
N GLU A 50 -13.05 -7.77 14.00
CA GLU A 50 -12.45 -7.34 12.74
C GLU A 50 -11.17 -6.53 13.04
N PRO A 51 -10.09 -6.73 12.27
CA PRO A 51 -8.90 -5.91 12.38
C PRO A 51 -9.24 -4.43 12.08
N PRO A 52 -8.67 -3.46 12.81
CA PRO A 52 -8.97 -2.05 12.62
C PRO A 52 -8.54 -1.54 11.23
N ILE A 53 -7.56 -2.19 10.60
CA ILE A 53 -7.17 -1.92 9.20
C ILE A 53 -7.16 -3.24 8.44
N SER A 54 -7.59 -3.20 7.19
CA SER A 54 -7.60 -4.37 6.32
C SER A 54 -6.21 -5.00 6.20
N ARG A 55 -6.08 -6.23 6.73
CA ARG A 55 -4.83 -7.02 6.61
C ARG A 55 -4.47 -7.30 5.15
N GLN A 56 -5.48 -7.43 4.28
CA GLN A 56 -5.25 -7.55 2.84
C GLN A 56 -4.72 -6.23 2.26
N GLY A 57 -5.28 -5.08 2.67
CA GLY A 57 -4.80 -3.75 2.29
C GLY A 57 -3.34 -3.52 2.65
N LEU A 58 -2.94 -3.89 3.88
CA LEU A 58 -1.54 -3.84 4.30
C LEU A 58 -0.65 -4.76 3.47
N ALA A 59 -1.10 -5.99 3.21
CA ALA A 59 -0.35 -6.94 2.38
C ALA A 59 -0.18 -6.46 0.93
N GLU A 60 -1.18 -5.82 0.34
CA GLU A 60 -1.10 -5.27 -1.02
C GLU A 60 -0.24 -4.01 -1.07
N THR A 61 -0.42 -3.11 -0.11
CA THR A 61 0.38 -1.88 -0.01
C THR A 61 1.86 -2.17 0.22
N SER A 62 2.20 -3.27 0.91
CA SER A 62 3.59 -3.77 1.01
C SER A 62 4.29 -3.93 -0.34
N ARG A 63 3.53 -4.11 -1.44
CA ARG A 63 4.05 -4.25 -2.82
C ARG A 63 3.81 -3.03 -3.69
N ALA A 64 3.33 -1.91 -3.12
CA ALA A 64 2.95 -0.72 -3.88
C ALA A 64 4.15 -0.07 -4.59
N ASN A 65 5.31 -0.01 -3.94
CA ASN A 65 6.50 0.62 -4.49
C ASN A 65 7.78 -0.07 -3.98
N ALA A 66 8.93 0.33 -4.55
CA ALA A 66 10.23 -0.28 -4.26
C ALA A 66 10.76 0.03 -2.85
N TYR A 67 10.31 1.13 -2.23
CA TYR A 67 10.77 1.54 -0.91
C TYR A 67 10.06 0.74 0.18
N HIS A 68 8.74 0.87 0.23
CA HIS A 68 7.92 0.42 1.34
C HIS A 68 8.08 -1.09 1.64
N GLY A 69 7.94 -1.95 0.63
CA GLY A 69 8.14 -3.39 0.79
C GLY A 69 9.58 -3.80 1.11
N SER A 70 10.56 -3.07 0.55
CA SER A 70 11.98 -3.33 0.82
C SER A 70 12.33 -3.02 2.27
N LEU A 71 11.84 -1.89 2.81
CA LEU A 71 12.08 -1.48 4.19
C LEU A 71 11.44 -2.46 5.19
N LEU A 72 10.19 -2.88 4.95
CA LEU A 72 9.54 -3.93 5.75
C LEU A 72 10.40 -5.19 5.83
N LYS A 73 10.90 -5.63 4.68
CA LYS A 73 11.74 -6.82 4.61
C LYS A 73 13.09 -6.63 5.28
N ALA A 74 13.71 -5.46 5.10
CA ALA A 74 14.98 -5.10 5.73
C ALA A 74 14.86 -5.12 7.25
N ARG A 75 13.86 -4.44 7.84
CA ARG A 75 13.60 -4.41 9.29
C ARG A 75 13.44 -5.81 9.86
N ALA A 76 12.61 -6.63 9.21
CA ALA A 76 12.42 -8.03 9.59
C ALA A 76 13.73 -8.85 9.53
N ASN A 77 14.55 -8.63 8.50
CA ASN A 77 15.82 -9.31 8.35
C ASN A 77 16.85 -8.87 9.40
N TYR A 78 16.90 -7.59 9.75
CA TYR A 78 17.79 -7.08 10.79
C TYR A 78 17.52 -7.73 12.15
N VAL A 79 16.24 -7.83 12.54
CA VAL A 79 15.85 -8.53 13.77
C VAL A 79 16.16 -10.02 13.67
N ALA A 80 15.75 -10.68 12.58
CA ALA A 80 15.97 -12.12 12.41
C ALA A 80 17.45 -12.51 12.28
N ALA A 81 18.31 -11.61 11.81
CA ALA A 81 19.76 -11.82 11.73
C ALA A 81 20.39 -11.97 13.11
N ARG A 82 19.85 -11.29 14.12
CA ARG A 82 20.28 -11.42 15.52
C ARG A 82 19.82 -12.71 16.18
N PHE A 83 18.95 -13.51 15.56
CA PHE A 83 18.50 -14.77 16.15
C PHE A 83 19.65 -15.79 16.27
N ILE A 84 19.90 -16.28 17.49
CA ILE A 84 20.93 -17.29 17.80
C ILE A 84 20.32 -18.68 17.86
N SER A 85 19.33 -18.91 18.73
CA SER A 85 18.75 -20.23 18.99
C SER A 85 17.42 -20.14 19.76
N GLY A 86 16.70 -21.27 19.86
CA GLY A 86 15.50 -21.38 20.69
C GLY A 86 14.23 -21.84 19.96
N GLY A 87 13.15 -21.99 20.73
CA GLY A 87 11.80 -22.24 20.25
C GLY A 87 11.59 -23.54 19.46
N GLY A 88 12.57 -24.44 19.36
CA GLY A 88 12.52 -25.58 18.44
C GLY A 88 12.33 -25.17 16.96
N SER A 89 12.66 -23.91 16.65
CA SER A 89 12.32 -23.24 15.39
C SER A 89 13.53 -23.11 14.47
N ARG A 90 13.30 -23.19 13.16
CA ARG A 90 14.30 -22.83 12.16
C ARG A 90 14.38 -21.31 12.04
N ARG A 91 15.56 -20.77 11.69
CA ARG A 91 15.73 -19.31 11.45
C ARG A 91 14.71 -18.74 10.45
N ARG A 92 14.32 -19.49 9.42
CA ARG A 92 13.26 -19.11 8.46
C ARG A 92 11.91 -18.84 9.14
N GLN A 93 11.57 -19.60 10.19
CA GLN A 93 10.33 -19.41 10.93
C GLN A 93 10.37 -18.13 11.77
N ILE A 94 11.50 -17.86 12.43
CA ILE A 94 11.71 -16.59 13.15
C ILE A 94 11.64 -15.41 12.18
N GLN A 95 12.29 -15.51 11.03
CA GLN A 95 12.18 -14.50 9.99
C GLN A 95 10.73 -14.30 9.51
N SER A 96 9.94 -15.38 9.39
CA SER A 96 8.52 -15.29 9.06
C SER A 96 7.73 -14.54 10.13
N PHE A 97 8.00 -14.80 11.41
CA PHE A 97 7.40 -14.06 12.52
C PHE A 97 7.72 -12.57 12.42
N CYS A 98 9.00 -12.21 12.28
CA CYS A 98 9.41 -10.81 12.15
C CYS A 98 8.77 -10.12 10.94
N ASN A 99 8.62 -10.81 9.79
CA ASN A 99 7.92 -10.22 8.64
C ASN A 99 6.46 -9.91 8.97
N ASN A 100 5.76 -10.78 9.68
CA ASN A 100 4.37 -10.52 10.07
C ASN A 100 4.31 -9.33 11.02
N TYR A 101 5.20 -9.29 12.02
CA TYR A 101 5.27 -8.22 13.01
C TYR A 101 5.43 -6.84 12.36
N PHE A 102 6.41 -6.69 11.45
CA PHE A 102 6.61 -5.40 10.77
C PHE A 102 5.55 -5.10 9.72
N THR A 103 4.97 -6.10 9.05
CA THR A 103 3.98 -5.86 7.98
C THR A 103 2.60 -5.54 8.54
N PHE A 104 2.16 -6.26 9.57
CA PHE A 104 0.79 -6.20 10.07
C PHE A 104 0.65 -5.53 11.43
N GLY A 105 1.76 -5.19 12.09
CA GLY A 105 1.75 -4.65 13.44
C GLY A 105 1.73 -5.71 14.53
N ASP A 106 1.53 -6.98 14.21
CA ASP A 106 1.52 -8.06 15.19
C ASP A 106 1.95 -9.40 14.58
N ALA A 107 2.36 -10.32 15.45
CA ALA A 107 2.75 -11.66 15.07
C ALA A 107 2.45 -12.68 16.16
N ALA A 108 2.24 -13.93 15.75
CA ALA A 108 1.85 -15.00 16.65
C ALA A 108 2.72 -16.25 16.46
N PHE A 109 3.10 -16.89 17.57
CA PHE A 109 3.61 -18.25 17.58
C PHE A 109 2.53 -19.21 18.10
N LEU A 110 2.29 -20.28 17.36
CA LEU A 110 1.56 -21.46 17.83
C LEU A 110 2.52 -22.38 18.59
N LYS A 111 2.13 -22.78 19.80
CA LYS A 111 2.81 -23.80 20.59
C LYS A 111 2.44 -25.19 20.06
N ILE A 112 3.40 -25.84 19.41
CA ILE A 112 3.27 -27.22 18.94
C ILE A 112 3.57 -28.17 20.09
N ARG A 113 2.64 -29.10 20.35
CA ARG A 113 2.70 -30.04 21.46
C ARG A 113 2.97 -31.46 21.00
N ASP A 114 3.64 -32.25 21.83
CA ASP A 114 3.77 -33.70 21.63
C ASP A 114 2.54 -34.49 22.15
N HIS A 115 2.56 -35.82 22.04
CA HIS A 115 1.50 -36.69 22.57
C HIS A 115 1.28 -36.55 24.08
N PHE A 116 2.28 -36.07 24.82
CA PHE A 116 2.20 -35.81 26.27
C PHE A 116 1.79 -34.37 26.58
N LYS A 117 1.31 -33.61 25.58
CA LYS A 117 0.88 -32.20 25.68
C LYS A 117 1.99 -31.21 26.03
N ARG A 118 3.25 -31.62 26.01
CA ARG A 118 4.40 -30.74 26.28
C ARG A 118 4.71 -29.91 25.05
N VAL A 119 5.00 -28.63 25.23
CA VAL A 119 5.43 -27.76 24.13
C VAL A 119 6.81 -28.25 23.67
N VAL A 120 6.95 -28.50 22.37
CA VAL A 120 8.21 -28.97 21.76
C VAL A 120 8.76 -28.01 20.71
N ARG A 121 7.90 -27.14 20.17
CA ARG A 121 8.28 -26.19 19.13
C ARG A 121 7.30 -25.03 19.03
N LEU A 122 7.79 -23.88 18.59
CA LEU A 122 7.00 -22.72 18.20
C LEU A 122 6.85 -22.65 16.68
N PHE A 123 5.67 -22.30 16.20
CA PHE A 123 5.42 -22.16 14.77
C PHE A 123 4.75 -20.82 14.46
N PRO A 124 5.34 -19.95 13.62
CA PRO A 124 4.75 -18.66 13.31
C PRO A 124 3.45 -18.84 12.52
N LEU A 125 2.36 -18.26 12.99
CA LEU A 125 1.09 -18.26 12.27
C LEU A 125 1.06 -17.13 11.23
N PRO A 126 0.35 -17.31 10.10
CA PRO A 126 0.20 -16.25 9.11
C PRO A 126 -0.85 -15.24 9.60
N THR A 127 -0.36 -14.16 10.19
CA THR A 127 -1.16 -13.14 10.86
C THR A 127 -2.20 -12.47 9.95
N MET A 128 -1.94 -12.40 8.64
CA MET A 128 -2.92 -11.92 7.64
C MET A 128 -4.32 -12.54 7.82
N TYR A 129 -4.36 -13.83 8.18
CA TYR A 129 -5.58 -14.62 8.34
C TYR A 129 -5.93 -14.92 9.80
N LEU A 130 -5.11 -14.45 10.76
CA LEU A 130 -5.38 -14.67 12.17
C LEU A 130 -6.41 -13.65 12.66
N ARG A 131 -7.37 -14.10 13.46
CA ARG A 131 -8.38 -13.27 14.11
C ARG A 131 -8.51 -13.65 15.58
N ARG A 132 -8.94 -12.71 16.41
CA ARG A 132 -9.18 -12.88 17.85
C ARG A 132 -10.67 -12.92 18.15
N ARG A 133 -11.09 -13.85 19.00
CA ARG A 133 -12.48 -14.03 19.44
C ARG A 133 -12.73 -13.27 20.76
N LYS A 134 -14.01 -13.04 21.09
CA LYS A 134 -14.42 -12.39 22.37
C LYS A 134 -13.91 -13.13 23.62
N ASN A 135 -13.76 -14.45 23.54
CA ASN A 135 -13.31 -15.29 24.64
C ASN A 135 -11.78 -15.44 24.74
N GLY A 136 -11.00 -14.64 24.00
CA GLY A 136 -9.54 -14.70 23.98
C GLY A 136 -8.95 -15.71 22.99
N ASP A 137 -9.71 -16.73 22.60
CA ASP A 137 -9.28 -17.71 21.59
C ASP A 137 -8.99 -17.04 20.25
N PHE A 138 -8.15 -17.68 19.44
CA PHE A 138 -7.86 -17.24 18.09
C PHE A 138 -8.52 -18.14 17.06
N VAL A 139 -8.73 -17.59 15.87
CA VAL A 139 -9.16 -18.34 14.71
C VAL A 139 -8.29 -17.99 13.51
N LEU A 140 -7.83 -19.02 12.80
CA LEU A 140 -7.15 -18.88 11.54
C LEU A 140 -8.16 -19.09 10.41
N LEU A 141 -8.34 -18.06 9.59
CA LEU A 141 -9.20 -18.12 8.41
C LEU A 141 -8.50 -18.95 7.32
N GLU A 142 -9.18 -20.00 6.87
CA GLU A 142 -8.74 -20.87 5.78
C GLU A 142 -9.59 -20.61 4.53
N ARG A 143 -9.31 -21.36 3.45
CA ARG A 143 -10.13 -21.32 2.24
C ARG A 143 -11.52 -21.90 2.49
N ASP A 144 -12.46 -21.57 1.62
CA ASP A 144 -13.83 -22.10 1.63
C ASP A 144 -14.59 -21.83 2.93
N ASN A 145 -14.39 -20.64 3.52
CA ASN A 145 -14.99 -20.21 4.79
C ASN A 145 -14.71 -21.15 5.98
N LYS A 146 -13.64 -21.94 5.90
CA LYS A 146 -13.21 -22.78 7.02
C LYS A 146 -12.46 -21.93 8.04
N GLN A 147 -12.72 -22.23 9.29
CA GLN A 147 -12.13 -21.56 10.44
C GLN A 147 -11.43 -22.60 11.31
N ARG A 148 -10.13 -22.45 11.54
CA ARG A 148 -9.38 -23.29 12.47
C ARG A 148 -9.18 -22.56 13.78
N VAL A 149 -9.79 -23.07 14.85
CA VAL A 149 -9.74 -22.46 16.18
C VAL A 149 -8.50 -22.92 16.93
N TYR A 150 -7.85 -21.98 17.60
CA TYR A 150 -6.74 -22.21 18.53
C TYR A 150 -7.09 -21.59 19.88
N LYS A 151 -6.74 -22.27 20.96
CA LYS A 151 -6.93 -21.72 22.30
C LYS A 151 -5.98 -20.56 22.55
N GLU A 152 -6.42 -19.58 23.35
CA GLU A 152 -5.55 -18.47 23.77
C GLU A 152 -4.24 -18.99 24.35
N ASN A 153 -4.33 -19.97 25.26
CA ASN A 153 -3.19 -20.63 25.87
C ASN A 153 -2.29 -21.39 24.90
N ASP A 154 -2.66 -21.62 23.65
CA ASP A 154 -1.79 -22.27 22.65
C ASP A 154 -1.03 -21.25 21.79
N ILE A 155 -1.35 -19.96 21.90
CA ILE A 155 -0.75 -18.90 21.10
C ILE A 155 0.01 -17.93 21.99
N ILE A 156 1.18 -17.54 21.51
CA ILE A 156 1.94 -16.40 22.03
C ILE A 156 1.78 -15.30 20.99
N PHE A 157 1.11 -14.21 21.36
CA PHE A 157 0.74 -13.12 20.46
C PHE A 157 1.47 -11.85 20.88
N LEU A 158 2.26 -11.29 19.97
CA LEU A 158 3.02 -10.07 20.19
C LEU A 158 2.47 -8.93 19.32
N PRO A 159 1.74 -7.97 19.90
CA PRO A 159 1.30 -6.77 19.22
C PRO A 159 2.28 -5.59 19.34
N GLN A 160 2.33 -4.75 18.31
CA GLN A 160 2.67 -3.33 18.42
C GLN A 160 1.42 -2.62 18.92
N GLU A 161 1.40 -2.33 20.21
CA GLU A 161 0.24 -1.76 20.89
C GLU A 161 -0.30 -0.51 20.18
N ASP A 162 -1.63 -0.48 20.07
CA ASP A 162 -2.38 0.64 19.52
C ASP A 162 -3.09 1.38 20.65
N LEU A 163 -3.14 2.71 20.55
CA LEU A 163 -3.77 3.54 21.58
C LEU A 163 -5.29 3.58 21.45
N GLN A 164 -5.84 3.21 20.29
CA GLN A 164 -7.27 3.28 20.02
C GLN A 164 -8.02 1.97 20.32
N GLN A 165 -7.34 0.82 20.32
CA GLN A 165 -7.92 -0.47 20.68
C GLN A 165 -6.88 -1.46 21.23
N GLN A 166 -7.38 -2.46 21.96
CA GLN A 166 -6.58 -3.39 22.77
C GLN A 166 -6.55 -4.84 22.24
N VAL A 167 -7.05 -5.10 21.04
CA VAL A 167 -7.28 -6.44 20.49
C VAL A 167 -6.15 -6.88 19.56
N TYR A 168 -5.73 -5.99 18.66
CA TYR A 168 -4.72 -6.24 17.62
C TYR A 168 -3.58 -5.24 17.72
N GLY A 169 -2.41 -5.61 17.19
CA GLY A 169 -1.35 -4.63 16.96
C GLY A 169 -1.55 -3.89 15.64
N LEU A 170 -0.95 -2.71 15.53
CA LEU A 170 -0.90 -1.92 14.30
C LEU A 170 0.53 -1.54 13.93
N PRO A 171 0.89 -1.55 12.63
CA PRO A 171 2.24 -1.24 12.25
C PRO A 171 2.50 0.27 12.37
N ASP A 172 3.72 0.63 12.73
CA ASP A 172 4.12 2.03 12.88
C ASP A 172 4.11 2.87 11.59
N TYR A 173 4.25 2.23 10.43
CA TYR A 173 4.38 2.93 9.14
C TYR A 173 3.08 3.53 8.61
N LEU A 174 1.92 3.34 9.27
CA LEU A 174 0.59 3.70 8.75
C LEU A 174 0.50 5.15 8.25
N GLY A 175 1.18 6.09 8.92
CA GLY A 175 1.23 7.49 8.50
C GLY A 175 1.86 7.73 7.12
N SER A 176 2.66 6.77 6.62
CA SER A 176 3.30 6.83 5.30
C SER A 176 2.55 6.06 4.20
N LEU A 177 1.36 5.52 4.50
CA LEU A 177 0.55 4.76 3.52
C LEU A 177 0.18 5.62 2.31
N GLN A 178 -0.33 6.83 2.55
CA GLN A 178 -0.75 7.72 1.46
C GLN A 178 0.45 8.18 0.61
N SER A 179 1.61 8.46 1.23
CA SER A 179 2.85 8.70 0.48
C SER A 179 3.28 7.47 -0.32
N SER A 180 3.09 6.26 0.21
CA SER A 180 3.38 5.00 -0.52
C SER A 180 2.50 4.81 -1.75
N LEU A 181 1.20 5.11 -1.64
CA LEU A 181 0.23 5.03 -2.73
C LEU A 181 0.48 6.13 -3.77
N LEU A 182 0.70 7.37 -3.35
CA LEU A 182 1.05 8.47 -4.25
C LEU A 182 2.34 8.19 -5.02
N ASN A 183 3.36 7.61 -4.36
CA ASN A 183 4.61 7.21 -5.01
C ASN A 183 4.39 6.14 -6.10
N ARG A 184 3.51 5.16 -5.84
CA ARG A 184 3.08 4.15 -6.81
C ARG A 184 2.36 4.82 -7.98
N ASP A 185 1.42 5.70 -7.70
CA ASP A 185 0.55 6.31 -8.70
C ASP A 185 1.34 7.25 -9.62
N ALA A 186 2.31 8.00 -9.10
CA ALA A 186 3.27 8.75 -9.92
C ALA A 186 4.07 7.84 -10.87
N THR A 187 4.41 6.63 -10.44
CA THR A 187 5.10 5.63 -11.27
C THR A 187 4.17 5.07 -12.35
N LEU A 188 2.93 4.74 -11.99
CA LEU A 188 1.92 4.23 -12.92
C LEU A 188 1.54 5.29 -13.96
N PHE A 189 1.41 6.55 -13.53
CA PHE A 189 1.17 7.69 -14.42
C PHE A 189 2.28 7.80 -15.44
N ARG A 190 3.55 7.86 -15.02
CA ARG A 190 4.71 7.92 -15.92
C ARG A 190 4.71 6.74 -16.89
N ARG A 191 4.42 5.52 -16.42
CA ARG A 191 4.36 4.32 -17.28
C ARG A 191 3.24 4.43 -18.32
N ARG A 192 2.06 4.95 -17.95
CA ARG A 192 0.95 5.21 -18.89
C ARG A 192 1.34 6.31 -19.89
N TYR A 193 1.94 7.39 -19.43
CA TYR A 193 2.45 8.48 -20.27
C TYR A 193 3.44 7.97 -21.32
N TYR A 194 4.44 7.16 -20.94
CA TYR A 194 5.37 6.56 -21.89
C TYR A 194 4.71 5.58 -22.86
N LYS A 195 3.76 4.75 -22.38
CA LYS A 195 2.97 3.87 -23.26
C LYS A 195 2.10 4.63 -24.26
N ASN A 196 1.73 5.87 -23.91
CA ASN A 196 0.92 6.78 -24.74
C ASN A 196 1.75 7.68 -25.66
N GLY A 197 3.01 7.32 -25.95
CA GLY A 197 3.86 8.11 -26.85
C GLY A 197 4.30 9.45 -26.25
N ALA A 198 4.41 9.53 -24.92
CA ALA A 198 4.78 10.74 -24.19
C ALA A 198 3.83 11.92 -24.42
N HIS A 199 2.52 11.64 -24.52
CA HIS A 199 1.50 12.66 -24.57
C HIS A 199 0.35 12.36 -23.60
N MET A 200 -0.23 13.41 -23.01
CA MET A 200 -1.33 13.34 -22.04
C MET A 200 -2.71 13.53 -22.69
N GLY A 201 -2.81 13.31 -24.02
CA GLY A 201 -3.97 13.70 -24.83
C GLY A 201 -3.86 15.14 -25.35
N PHE A 202 -4.75 15.50 -26.26
CA PHE A 202 -4.77 16.81 -26.92
C PHE A 202 -6.20 17.29 -27.13
N ILE A 203 -6.39 18.60 -27.17
CA ILE A 203 -7.63 19.23 -27.67
C ILE A 203 -7.40 19.52 -29.14
N PHE A 204 -8.11 18.81 -30.00
CA PHE A 204 -8.20 19.09 -31.43
C PHE A 204 -9.28 20.13 -31.64
N TYR A 205 -8.86 21.34 -32.00
CA TYR A 205 -9.70 22.50 -32.24
C TYR A 205 -9.80 22.73 -33.74
N ALA A 206 -11.02 22.82 -34.26
CA ALA A 206 -11.30 23.16 -35.66
C ALA A 206 -12.22 24.38 -35.73
N THR A 207 -11.98 25.28 -36.70
CA THR A 207 -12.84 26.44 -36.96
C THR A 207 -13.31 26.53 -38.41
N ASP A 208 -13.06 25.49 -39.20
CA ASP A 208 -13.39 25.46 -40.63
C ASP A 208 -14.92 25.45 -40.84
N PRO A 209 -15.51 26.52 -41.41
CA PRO A 209 -16.94 26.57 -41.68
C PRO A 209 -17.38 25.62 -42.81
N ASN A 210 -16.45 24.98 -43.52
CA ASN A 210 -16.73 24.00 -44.57
C ASN A 210 -16.58 22.54 -44.11
N LEU A 211 -16.35 22.29 -42.82
CA LEU A 211 -16.28 20.92 -42.29
C LEU A 211 -17.66 20.27 -42.38
N SER A 212 -17.78 19.17 -43.13
CA SER A 212 -19.06 18.45 -43.25
C SER A 212 -19.39 17.68 -41.97
N ASP A 213 -20.67 17.43 -41.72
CA ASP A 213 -21.13 16.62 -40.57
C ASP A 213 -20.50 15.21 -40.59
N ASP A 214 -20.31 14.62 -41.77
CA ASP A 214 -19.68 13.30 -41.96
C ASP A 214 -18.19 13.34 -41.59
N ASP A 215 -17.47 14.40 -41.99
CA ASP A 215 -16.07 14.58 -41.65
C ASP A 215 -15.87 14.86 -40.16
N GLU A 216 -16.79 15.62 -39.54
CA GLU A 216 -16.80 15.86 -38.10
C GLU A 216 -17.01 14.56 -37.32
N GLN A 217 -17.98 13.75 -37.73
CA GLN A 217 -18.25 12.43 -37.14
C GLN A 217 -17.03 11.51 -37.30
N MET A 218 -16.43 11.45 -38.49
CA MET A 218 -15.23 10.67 -38.75
C MET A 218 -14.04 11.14 -37.88
N LEU A 219 -13.85 12.45 -37.70
CA LEU A 219 -12.80 13.01 -36.85
C LEU A 219 -13.05 12.66 -35.38
N LYS A 220 -14.28 12.79 -34.89
CA LYS A 220 -14.67 12.37 -33.54
C LYS A 220 -14.39 10.88 -33.32
N GLU A 221 -14.75 10.03 -34.26
CA GLU A 221 -14.49 8.58 -34.20
C GLU A 221 -13.00 8.26 -34.24
N LYS A 222 -12.21 8.94 -35.09
CA LYS A 222 -10.75 8.77 -35.15
C LYS A 222 -10.06 9.23 -33.86
N ILE A 223 -10.51 10.32 -33.25
CA ILE A 223 -9.96 10.81 -31.99
C ILE A 223 -10.38 9.91 -30.82
N ALA A 224 -11.64 9.45 -30.80
CA ALA A 224 -12.15 8.51 -29.79
C ALA A 224 -11.53 7.11 -29.91
N SER A 225 -11.16 6.68 -31.12
CA SER A 225 -10.45 5.42 -31.39
C SER A 225 -8.93 5.53 -31.19
N SER A 226 -8.36 6.73 -31.31
CA SER A 226 -6.97 7.05 -30.94
C SER A 226 -6.72 7.08 -29.42
N LYS A 227 -7.46 6.28 -28.64
CA LYS A 227 -7.15 6.01 -27.24
C LYS A 227 -5.75 5.41 -27.15
N GLY A 228 -4.80 6.21 -26.68
CA GLY A 228 -3.54 5.69 -26.19
C GLY A 228 -3.80 4.62 -25.11
N VAL A 229 -2.90 3.64 -25.01
CA VAL A 229 -2.88 2.63 -23.95
C VAL A 229 -2.62 3.26 -22.57
N GLY A 230 -3.67 3.83 -21.97
CA GLY A 230 -3.66 4.43 -20.63
C GLY A 230 -4.60 5.62 -20.60
N ASN A 231 -5.40 5.76 -19.53
CA ASN A 231 -6.58 6.63 -19.32
C ASN A 231 -6.55 8.12 -19.74
N PHE A 232 -5.62 8.61 -20.56
CA PHE A 232 -5.66 9.95 -21.14
C PHE A 232 -6.66 10.00 -22.31
N ARG A 233 -7.48 11.06 -22.32
CA ARG A 233 -8.51 11.29 -23.34
C ARG A 233 -8.18 12.55 -24.12
N SER A 234 -8.19 12.45 -25.45
CA SER A 234 -8.18 13.61 -26.33
C SER A 234 -9.60 14.11 -26.55
N MET A 235 -9.73 15.39 -26.87
CA MET A 235 -10.99 16.12 -26.97
C MET A 235 -11.07 16.77 -28.34
N PHE A 236 -12.26 16.77 -28.96
CA PHE A 236 -12.50 17.44 -30.22
C PHE A 236 -13.49 18.59 -29.99
N VAL A 237 -13.13 19.79 -30.45
CA VAL A 237 -13.97 20.99 -30.33
C VAL A 237 -14.02 21.66 -31.70
N ASN A 238 -15.22 21.80 -32.26
CA ASN A 238 -15.47 22.54 -33.49
C ASN A 238 -16.20 23.85 -33.17
N ILE A 239 -15.65 25.00 -33.56
CA ILE A 239 -16.28 26.33 -33.43
C ILE A 239 -16.30 27.01 -34.81
N PRO A 240 -17.37 26.86 -35.60
CA PRO A 240 -17.48 27.44 -36.93
C PRO A 240 -17.33 28.97 -36.89
N GLY A 241 -16.41 29.53 -37.69
CA GLY A 241 -16.21 30.98 -37.80
C GLY A 241 -15.35 31.62 -36.69
N GLY A 242 -14.65 30.84 -35.88
CA GLY A 242 -13.66 31.34 -34.90
C GLY A 242 -12.38 31.91 -35.54
N ALA A 243 -11.75 32.90 -34.89
CA ALA A 243 -10.55 33.56 -35.39
C ALA A 243 -9.24 32.74 -35.18
N GLU A 244 -8.31 32.95 -36.11
CA GLU A 244 -6.92 32.50 -36.22
C GLU A 244 -6.65 30.97 -36.12
N LYS A 245 -6.45 30.37 -37.31
CA LYS A 245 -6.05 28.97 -37.64
C LYS A 245 -7.20 27.95 -37.65
N GLY A 246 -7.55 27.49 -38.86
CA GLY A 246 -8.64 26.55 -39.15
C GLY A 246 -8.56 25.19 -38.42
N ILE A 247 -7.36 24.72 -38.06
CA ILE A 247 -7.14 23.50 -37.28
C ILE A 247 -5.97 23.74 -36.32
N GLN A 248 -6.15 23.43 -35.04
CA GLN A 248 -5.11 23.49 -34.01
C GLN A 248 -5.14 22.23 -33.14
N LEU A 249 -3.96 21.76 -32.75
CA LEU A 249 -3.80 20.73 -31.73
C LEU A 249 -3.21 21.41 -30.49
N ILE A 250 -4.03 21.55 -29.45
CA ILE A 250 -3.62 22.13 -28.17
C ILE A 250 -3.23 20.97 -27.25
N PRO A 251 -1.96 20.84 -26.85
CA PRO A 251 -1.56 19.79 -25.94
C PRO A 251 -2.20 20.01 -24.56
N VAL A 252 -2.78 18.95 -23.99
CA VAL A 252 -3.32 19.00 -22.62
C VAL A 252 -2.22 18.54 -21.68
N GLY A 253 -1.72 19.43 -20.84
CA GLY A 253 -0.62 19.14 -19.91
C GLY A 253 0.73 19.48 -20.54
N ASP A 254 1.19 20.70 -20.32
CA ASP A 254 2.48 21.16 -20.80
C ASP A 254 3.64 20.64 -19.91
N ILE A 255 4.85 20.70 -20.46
CA ILE A 255 6.13 20.10 -20.07
C ILE A 255 6.64 20.45 -18.64
N ALA A 256 5.87 21.20 -17.84
CA ALA A 256 6.13 21.50 -16.43
C ALA A 256 5.97 20.29 -15.47
N THR A 257 5.43 19.17 -15.96
CA THR A 257 5.11 17.99 -15.11
C THR A 257 6.33 17.12 -14.74
N LYS A 258 7.45 17.19 -15.45
CA LYS A 258 8.62 16.33 -15.18
C LYS A 258 9.20 16.58 -13.78
N ASP A 259 9.43 17.85 -13.46
CA ASP A 259 9.99 18.30 -12.17
C ASP A 259 9.04 18.00 -11.02
N GLU A 260 7.74 18.13 -11.25
CA GLU A 260 6.72 17.85 -10.24
C GLU A 260 6.64 16.35 -9.90
N PHE A 261 6.71 15.46 -10.89
CA PHE A 261 6.74 14.01 -10.61
C PHE A 261 8.04 13.58 -9.91
N GLU A 262 9.17 14.19 -10.24
CA GLU A 262 10.42 13.89 -9.56
C GLU A 262 10.35 14.35 -8.11
N ARG A 263 9.84 15.55 -7.87
CA ARG A 263 9.58 16.08 -6.53
C ARG A 263 8.62 15.19 -5.74
N ILE A 264 7.51 14.76 -6.31
CA ILE A 264 6.57 13.82 -5.68
C ILE A 264 7.30 12.52 -5.31
N LYS A 265 8.07 11.93 -6.23
CA LYS A 265 8.81 10.68 -5.98
C LYS A 265 9.85 10.83 -4.86
N ASN A 266 10.55 11.95 -4.81
CA ASN A 266 11.58 12.21 -3.80
C ASN A 266 10.97 12.50 -2.41
N ILE A 267 9.97 13.36 -2.33
CA ILE A 267 9.27 13.66 -1.04
C ILE A 267 8.62 12.41 -0.49
N THR A 268 7.84 11.70 -1.32
CA THR A 268 7.16 10.49 -0.85
C THR A 268 8.15 9.38 -0.47
N ALA A 269 9.31 9.26 -1.14
CA ALA A 269 10.34 8.32 -0.71
C ALA A 269 10.89 8.67 0.68
N GLN A 270 11.09 9.95 0.97
CA GLN A 270 11.50 10.41 2.30
C GLN A 270 10.43 10.14 3.35
N ASP A 271 9.16 10.44 3.08
CA ASP A 271 8.05 10.15 4.00
C ASP A 271 7.97 8.65 4.34
N ILE A 272 8.20 7.78 3.35
CA ILE A 272 8.21 6.33 3.54
C ILE A 272 9.36 5.92 4.47
N LEU A 273 10.56 6.47 4.30
CA LEU A 273 11.69 6.19 5.20
C LEU A 273 11.41 6.65 6.62
N VAL A 274 10.85 7.85 6.77
CA VAL A 274 10.48 8.43 8.07
C VAL A 274 9.40 7.58 8.74
N GLY A 275 8.38 7.16 8.00
CA GLY A 275 7.31 6.28 8.52
C GLY A 275 7.85 4.92 9.00
N HIS A 276 8.89 4.40 8.36
CA HIS A 276 9.58 3.17 8.82
C HIS A 276 10.70 3.41 9.83
N ARG A 277 10.97 4.68 10.20
CA ARG A 277 12.11 5.13 11.01
C ARG A 277 13.44 4.53 10.52
N PHE A 278 13.60 4.36 9.21
CA PHE A 278 14.72 3.62 8.64
C PHE A 278 15.82 4.56 8.12
N PRO A 279 17.09 4.31 8.46
CA PRO A 279 18.18 5.22 8.09
C PRO A 279 18.42 5.24 6.57
N ILE A 280 18.46 6.45 6.01
CA ILE A 280 18.62 6.70 4.56
C ILE A 280 19.88 6.00 4.02
N GLY A 281 21.00 6.10 4.74
CA GLY A 281 22.28 5.49 4.34
C GLY A 281 22.27 3.96 4.22
N LYS A 282 21.25 3.28 4.76
CA LYS A 282 21.07 1.83 4.63
C LYS A 282 19.94 1.43 3.67
N ALA A 283 19.15 2.40 3.20
CA ALA A 283 17.95 2.14 2.41
C ALA A 283 18.24 1.87 0.92
N GLY A 284 19.51 1.90 0.50
CA GLY A 284 19.91 1.72 -0.91
C GLY A 284 19.52 2.89 -1.81
N ILE A 285 19.26 4.06 -1.23
CA ILE A 285 18.91 5.27 -1.97
C ILE A 285 20.20 5.99 -2.36
N ILE A 286 20.26 6.45 -3.62
CA ILE A 286 21.28 7.37 -4.10
C ILE A 286 20.78 8.79 -3.85
N PRO A 287 21.40 9.58 -2.95
CA PRO A 287 20.98 10.95 -2.70
C PRO A 287 21.10 11.79 -3.95
N GLN A 288 20.17 12.72 -4.16
CA GLN A 288 20.35 13.76 -5.15
C GLN A 288 21.08 14.94 -4.51
N GLY A 289 22.33 15.18 -4.95
CA GLY A 289 23.20 16.24 -4.45
C GLY A 289 24.33 15.75 -3.54
N THR A 290 25.06 16.70 -2.95
CA THR A 290 26.28 16.46 -2.17
C THR A 290 25.94 16.25 -0.69
N THR A 291 25.35 15.10 -0.34
CA THR A 291 25.06 14.77 1.06
C THR A 291 25.98 13.64 1.52
N ASN A 292 26.88 13.96 2.44
CA ASN A 292 27.59 12.95 3.21
C ASN A 292 26.57 12.17 4.04
N LEU A 293 26.33 10.90 3.69
CA LEU A 293 25.38 10.02 4.36
C LEU A 293 25.86 9.53 5.73
N GLY A 294 27.05 9.95 6.17
CA GLY A 294 27.67 9.49 7.39
C GLY A 294 28.30 8.10 7.25
N ASP A 295 28.93 7.64 8.32
CA ASP A 295 29.55 6.33 8.39
C ASP A 295 28.47 5.24 8.50
N PRO A 296 28.35 4.32 7.52
CA PRO A 296 27.31 3.29 7.52
C PRO A 296 27.45 2.34 8.71
N VAL A 297 28.64 2.12 9.25
CA VAL A 297 28.85 1.26 10.43
C VAL A 297 28.23 1.92 11.65
N LYS A 298 28.55 3.19 11.92
CA LYS A 298 28.00 3.95 13.04
C LYS A 298 26.48 4.05 12.98
N ILE A 299 25.93 4.38 11.80
CA ILE A 299 24.48 4.43 11.58
C ILE A 299 23.83 3.08 11.84
N GLY A 300 24.48 1.98 11.42
CA GLY A 300 23.98 0.63 11.70
C GLY A 300 23.98 0.28 13.17
N SER A 301 25.01 0.69 13.91
CA SER A 301 25.12 0.46 15.34
C SER A 301 24.02 1.19 16.11
N GLU A 302 23.85 2.50 15.88
CA GLU A 302 22.80 3.28 16.54
C GLU A 302 21.40 2.77 16.16
N TYR A 303 21.16 2.50 14.87
CA TYR A 303 19.89 1.91 14.45
C TYR A 303 19.62 0.55 15.10
N ALA A 304 20.65 -0.27 15.29
CA ALA A 304 20.50 -1.54 15.98
C ALA A 304 20.13 -1.37 17.45
N LYS A 305 20.76 -0.43 18.14
CA LYS A 305 20.46 -0.10 19.53
C LYS A 305 19.06 0.45 19.72
N ASP A 306 18.62 1.34 18.85
CA ASP A 306 17.38 2.08 19.07
C ASP A 306 16.15 1.36 18.52
N GLU A 307 16.28 0.56 17.45
CA GLU A 307 15.12 -0.02 16.73
C GLU A 307 15.16 -1.55 16.61
N ILE A 308 16.35 -2.17 16.58
CA ILE A 308 16.45 -3.63 16.33
C ILE A 308 16.50 -4.42 17.64
N ILE A 309 17.37 -4.03 18.57
CA ILE A 309 17.56 -4.70 19.86
C ILE A 309 16.28 -4.65 20.70
N PRO A 310 15.55 -3.53 20.81
CA PRO A 310 14.31 -3.49 21.58
C PRO A 310 13.27 -4.49 21.06
N VAL A 311 13.15 -4.66 19.74
CA VAL A 311 12.25 -5.67 19.16
C VAL A 311 12.73 -7.09 19.47
N CYS A 312 14.05 -7.34 19.44
CA CYS A 312 14.60 -8.63 19.87
C CYS A 312 14.26 -8.93 21.34
N GLU A 313 14.40 -7.94 22.21
CA GLU A 313 14.09 -8.05 23.64
C GLU A 313 12.60 -8.30 23.88
N LEU A 314 11.70 -7.58 23.19
CA LEU A 314 10.25 -7.82 23.27
C LEU A 314 9.88 -9.25 22.83
N ILE A 315 10.46 -9.74 21.72
CA ILE A 315 10.21 -11.12 21.26
C ILE A 315 10.71 -12.13 22.29
N MET A 316 11.88 -11.89 22.90
CA MET A 316 12.41 -12.77 23.95
C MET A 316 11.56 -12.72 25.20
N ASP A 317 11.14 -11.54 25.64
CA ASP A 317 10.34 -11.36 26.85
C ASP A 317 9.00 -12.09 26.73
N GLU A 318 8.27 -11.84 25.64
CA GLU A 318 6.96 -12.42 25.38
C GLU A 318 7.01 -13.95 25.30
N VAL A 319 8.04 -14.51 24.66
CA VAL A 319 8.17 -15.96 24.50
C VAL A 319 8.76 -16.63 25.74
N ASN A 320 9.78 -16.04 26.36
CA ASN A 320 10.50 -16.68 27.45
C ASN A 320 9.73 -16.60 28.77
N ASN A 321 8.83 -15.62 28.95
CA ASN A 321 7.99 -15.49 30.13
C ASN A 321 6.64 -16.21 30.01
N ASP A 322 6.30 -16.79 28.85
CA ASP A 322 5.07 -17.59 28.71
C ASP A 322 5.00 -18.68 29.81
N PRO A 323 3.87 -18.84 30.51
CA PRO A 323 3.75 -19.72 31.67
C PRO A 323 4.16 -21.18 31.42
N GLU A 324 4.00 -21.66 30.19
CA GLU A 324 4.35 -23.01 29.79
C GLU A 324 5.79 -23.14 29.26
N ILE A 325 6.42 -22.03 28.86
CA ILE A 325 7.78 -22.00 28.30
C ILE A 325 8.83 -21.57 29.32
N ARG A 326 8.48 -20.73 30.30
CA ARG A 326 9.44 -20.15 31.26
C ARG A 326 10.37 -21.15 31.95
N ASN A 327 9.90 -22.38 32.15
CA ASN A 327 10.67 -23.45 32.78
C ASN A 327 11.42 -24.37 31.78
N ILE A 328 11.26 -24.14 30.47
CA ILE A 328 11.79 -24.98 29.38
C ILE A 328 12.90 -24.21 28.63
N LYS A 329 14.12 -24.25 29.17
CA LYS A 329 15.27 -23.46 28.69
C LYS A 329 15.63 -23.66 27.21
N ASN A 330 15.37 -24.83 26.63
CA ASN A 330 15.64 -25.10 25.22
C ASN A 330 14.63 -24.43 24.27
N LEU A 331 13.47 -24.02 24.78
CA LEU A 331 12.48 -23.27 24.02
C LEU A 331 12.66 -21.75 24.12
N HIS A 332 13.48 -21.27 25.05
CA HIS A 332 13.79 -19.85 25.16
C HIS A 332 14.42 -19.34 23.87
N LEU A 333 13.82 -18.29 23.31
CA LEU A 333 14.43 -17.57 22.19
C LEU A 333 15.60 -16.76 22.70
N LYS A 334 16.70 -16.83 21.97
CA LYS A 334 17.92 -16.06 22.22
C LYS A 334 18.26 -15.26 20.97
N PHE A 335 18.31 -13.95 21.14
CA PHE A 335 18.82 -13.02 20.15
C PHE A 335 20.12 -12.42 20.68
N ASP A 336 21.03 -12.09 19.78
CA ASP A 336 22.19 -11.28 20.08
C ASP A 336 21.73 -9.86 20.36
N THR A 337 21.85 -9.40 21.60
CA THR A 337 21.56 -8.02 22.04
C THR A 337 22.83 -7.28 22.41
N THR A 338 24.02 -7.84 22.12
CA THR A 338 25.27 -7.14 22.39
C THR A 338 25.41 -5.92 21.49
N PHE A 339 26.04 -4.88 22.05
CA PHE A 339 26.32 -3.61 21.39
C PHE A 339 27.83 -3.45 21.31
N GLY A 340 28.38 -3.58 20.09
CA GLY A 340 29.82 -3.50 19.81
C GLY A 340 30.23 -4.50 18.73
N GLU A 341 30.83 -3.99 17.66
CA GLU A 341 31.44 -4.70 16.51
C GLU A 341 30.95 -6.15 16.28
N CYS A 342 29.87 -6.29 15.50
CA CYS A 342 29.78 -7.47 14.65
C CYS A 342 30.99 -7.43 13.71
N SER A 343 31.96 -8.31 13.97
CA SER A 343 33.16 -8.48 13.15
C SER A 343 32.85 -8.98 11.75
#